data_AF-A0A1A9VWE1-F1
#
_entry.id   AF-A0A1A9VWE1-F1
#
_cell.length_a   1.000
_cell.length_b   1.000
_cell.length_c   1.000
_cell.angle_alpha   90.00
_cell.angle_beta   90.00
_cell.angle_gamma   90.00
#
_symmetry.space_group_name_H-M   'P 1'
#
loop_
_entity.id
_entity.type
_entity.pdbx_description
1 polymer ?
#
loop_
_entity_poly.entity_id
_entity_poly.type
_entity_poly.pdbx_seq_one_letter_code
_entity_poly.pdbx_strand_id
1 'polypeptide(L)'
;MKSIVLTVLCCMAVAVSAQRGFPSPQRSFEADAVILKQDFNLNPDGSHNYNYETSNGIRADESAGENGFQAEGAHIPTPPPPAPVAGP
;
A
#
# COMPACT_ATOMS: atom_id res chain seq x y z
N MET A 1 19.48 -33.04 44.31
CA MET A 1 20.38 -32.53 43.25
C MET A 1 20.01 -33.10 41.88
N LYS A 2 20.11 -34.41 41.65
CA LYS A 2 19.71 -35.07 40.37
C LYS A 2 18.21 -34.93 40.02
N SER A 3 17.34 -34.97 41.02
CA SER A 3 15.88 -34.80 40.88
C SER A 3 15.46 -33.37 40.51
N ILE A 4 16.17 -32.36 41.01
CA ILE A 4 15.91 -30.94 40.69
C ILE A 4 16.29 -30.64 39.24
N VAL A 5 17.40 -31.22 38.76
CA VAL A 5 17.83 -31.10 37.36
C VAL A 5 16.81 -31.75 36.41
N LEU A 6 16.22 -32.89 36.79
CA LEU A 6 15.23 -33.59 35.96
C LEU A 6 13.89 -32.84 35.84
N THR A 7 13.44 -32.19 36.92
CA THR A 7 12.19 -31.41 36.91
C THR A 7 12.31 -30.14 36.06
N VAL A 8 13.44 -29.42 36.13
CA VAL A 8 13.68 -28.21 35.33
C VAL A 8 13.81 -28.54 33.84
N LEU A 9 14.50 -29.64 33.50
CA LEU A 9 14.62 -30.13 32.12
C LEU A 9 13.26 -30.54 31.54
N CYS A 10 12.41 -31.19 32.35
CA CYS A 10 11.07 -31.60 31.94
C CYS A 10 10.14 -30.40 31.71
N CYS A 11 10.25 -29.34 32.52
CA CYS A 11 9.46 -28.11 32.32
C CYS A 11 9.85 -27.36 31.05
N MET A 12 11.13 -27.37 30.64
CA MET A 12 11.54 -26.77 29.36
C MET A 12 11.07 -27.56 28.13
N ALA A 13 10.88 -28.88 28.24
CA ALA A 13 10.42 -29.69 27.11
C ALA A 13 8.94 -29.42 26.72
N VAL A 14 8.11 -28.93 27.64
CA VAL A 14 6.67 -28.73 27.39
C VAL A 14 6.38 -27.42 26.64
N ALA A 15 7.27 -26.42 26.71
CA ALA A 15 7.06 -25.13 26.04
C ALA A 15 7.33 -25.14 24.52
N VAL A 16 8.02 -26.16 24.01
CA VAL A 16 8.46 -26.22 22.59
C VAL A 16 7.42 -26.86 21.66
N SER A 17 6.32 -27.43 22.18
CA SER A 17 5.31 -28.09 21.34
C SER A 17 4.20 -27.15 20.82
N ALA A 18 4.08 -25.94 21.40
CA ALA A 18 3.07 -24.95 21.00
C ALA A 18 3.52 -24.01 19.87
N GLN A 19 4.77 -24.08 19.42
CA GLN A 19 5.28 -23.30 18.28
C GLN A 19 5.04 -23.97 16.92
N ARG A 20 3.96 -24.76 16.79
CA ARG A 20 3.44 -25.09 15.46
C ARG A 20 2.74 -23.84 14.95
N GLY A 21 3.57 -22.90 14.51
CA GLY A 21 3.17 -21.62 13.97
C GLY A 21 2.10 -21.86 12.93
N PHE A 22 0.95 -21.22 13.15
CA PHE A 22 0.07 -20.87 12.05
C PHE A 22 0.96 -20.29 10.94
N PRO A 23 0.81 -20.72 9.68
CA PRO A 23 1.43 -19.98 8.59
C PRO A 23 0.90 -18.56 8.71
N SER A 24 1.78 -17.62 9.08
CA SER A 24 1.46 -16.21 9.04
C SER A 24 0.95 -15.93 7.63
N PRO A 25 -0.22 -15.29 7.45
CA PRO A 25 -0.68 -14.94 6.12
C PRO A 25 0.41 -14.10 5.48
N GLN A 26 1.04 -14.65 4.44
CA GLN A 26 2.03 -13.95 3.64
C GLN A 26 1.28 -12.81 2.97
N ARG A 27 1.30 -11.61 3.56
CA ARG A 27 0.71 -10.43 2.91
C ARG A 27 1.41 -10.26 1.56
N SER A 28 0.61 -9.93 0.53
CA SER A 28 1.15 -9.57 -0.77
C SER A 28 1.95 -8.27 -0.65
N PHE A 29 3.02 -8.15 -1.43
CA PHE A 29 3.76 -6.90 -1.60
C PHE A 29 2.85 -5.73 -1.98
N GLU A 30 1.77 -5.98 -2.72
CA GLU A 30 0.77 -4.97 -3.04
C GLU A 30 -0.02 -4.49 -1.82
N ALA A 31 -0.28 -5.38 -0.86
CA ALA A 31 -1.04 -5.06 0.35
C ALA A 31 -0.19 -4.32 1.41
N ASP A 32 1.14 -4.46 1.32
CA ASP A 32 2.13 -3.82 2.20
C ASP A 32 2.76 -2.56 1.60
N ALA A 33 2.20 -2.04 0.52
CA ALA A 33 2.72 -0.85 -0.13
C ALA A 33 2.76 0.36 0.81
N VAL A 34 3.91 1.03 0.89
CA VAL A 34 4.11 2.26 1.67
C VAL A 34 4.32 3.45 0.75
N ILE A 35 4.02 4.65 1.22
CA ILE A 35 4.28 5.89 0.48
C ILE A 35 5.78 6.22 0.61
N LEU A 36 6.46 6.34 -0.52
CA LEU A 36 7.87 6.73 -0.61
C LEU A 36 8.03 8.24 -0.77
N LYS A 37 7.13 8.85 -1.55
CA LYS A 37 7.12 10.29 -1.82
C LYS A 37 5.68 10.79 -1.83
N GLN A 38 5.47 11.97 -1.26
CA GLN A 38 4.20 12.67 -1.35
C GLN A 38 4.48 14.17 -1.22
N ASP A 39 4.13 14.93 -2.25
CA ASP A 39 4.20 16.39 -2.23
C ASP A 39 2.81 16.97 -2.51
N PHE A 40 2.41 17.93 -1.69
CA PHE A 40 1.19 18.71 -1.89
C PHE A 40 1.53 20.20 -1.77
N ASN A 41 1.24 20.95 -2.82
CA ASN A 41 1.44 22.40 -2.87
C ASN A 41 0.11 23.06 -3.20
N LEU A 42 -0.33 23.97 -2.34
CA LEU A 42 -1.55 24.77 -2.52
C LEU A 42 -1.14 26.24 -2.62
N ASN A 43 -1.55 26.90 -3.70
CA ASN A 43 -1.28 28.30 -3.94
C ASN A 43 -2.44 29.18 -3.42
N PRO A 44 -2.17 30.45 -3.07
CA PRO A 44 -3.21 31.38 -2.58
C PRO A 44 -4.32 31.68 -3.58
N ASP A 45 -4.05 31.52 -4.88
CA ASP A 45 -5.03 31.69 -5.97
C ASP A 45 -5.99 30.50 -6.12
N GLY A 46 -5.81 29.45 -5.31
CA GLY A 46 -6.61 28.23 -5.34
C GLY A 46 -6.10 27.16 -6.30
N SER A 47 -5.02 27.42 -7.04
CA SER A 47 -4.34 26.38 -7.81
C SER A 47 -3.57 25.43 -6.89
N HIS A 48 -3.45 24.16 -7.28
CA HIS A 48 -2.73 23.16 -6.49
C HIS A 48 -2.05 22.11 -7.35
N ASN A 49 -1.01 21.50 -6.76
CA ASN A 49 -0.30 20.36 -7.32
C ASN A 49 -0.19 19.27 -6.27
N TYR A 50 -0.45 18.04 -6.68
CA TYR A 50 -0.33 16.86 -5.83
C TYR A 50 0.42 15.76 -6.58
N ASN A 51 1.40 15.13 -5.95
CA ASN A 51 2.06 13.96 -6.50
C ASN A 51 2.40 12.97 -5.40
N TYR A 52 2.40 11.68 -5.75
CA TYR A 52 2.80 10.63 -4.83
C TYR A 52 3.41 9.43 -5.54
N GLU A 53 4.22 8.68 -4.78
CA GLU A 53 4.87 7.45 -5.21
C GLU A 53 4.84 6.43 -4.06
N THR A 54 4.54 5.17 -4.37
CA THR A 54 4.51 4.07 -3.40
C THR A 54 5.61 3.03 -3.69
N SER A 55 5.91 2.22 -2.69
CA SER A 55 6.95 1.18 -2.78
C SER A 55 6.65 0.09 -3.80
N ASN A 56 5.38 -0.13 -4.13
CA ASN A 56 4.96 -1.06 -5.19
C ASN A 56 4.86 -0.41 -6.58
N GLY A 57 5.37 0.81 -6.75
CA GLY A 57 5.47 1.47 -8.06
C GLY A 57 4.20 2.20 -8.51
N ILE A 58 3.21 2.39 -7.63
CA ILE A 58 2.07 3.26 -7.94
C ILE A 58 2.56 4.71 -7.88
N ARG A 59 2.29 5.45 -8.96
CA ARG A 59 2.61 6.87 -9.08
C ARG A 59 1.49 7.62 -9.79
N ALA A 60 1.12 8.78 -9.24
CA ALA A 60 0.29 9.74 -9.95
C ALA A 60 0.74 11.18 -9.68
N ASP A 61 0.44 12.03 -10.65
CA ASP A 61 0.70 13.46 -10.67
C ASP A 61 -0.63 14.17 -11.00
N GLU A 62 -0.98 15.21 -10.25
CA GLU A 62 -2.21 15.99 -10.38
C GLU A 62 -1.88 17.49 -10.32
N SER A 63 -2.61 18.25 -11.12
CA SER A 63 -2.62 19.70 -11.06
C SER A 63 -4.04 20.24 -11.26
N ALA A 64 -4.39 21.29 -10.53
CA ALA A 64 -5.58 22.08 -10.78
C ALA A 64 -5.22 23.57 -10.82
N GLY A 65 -5.80 24.28 -11.77
CA GLY A 65 -5.60 25.72 -11.91
C GLY A 65 -6.47 26.29 -13.03
N GLU A 66 -5.98 27.31 -13.71
CA GLU A 66 -6.73 28.01 -14.77
C GLU A 66 -7.05 27.11 -15.98
N ASN A 67 -6.23 26.09 -16.23
CA ASN A 67 -6.45 25.06 -17.25
C ASN A 67 -7.36 23.91 -16.78
N GLY A 68 -8.06 24.08 -15.65
CA GLY A 68 -8.89 23.06 -15.02
C GLY A 68 -8.08 22.01 -14.26
N PHE A 69 -8.72 20.87 -14.02
CA PHE A 69 -8.13 19.72 -13.33
C PHE A 69 -7.49 18.75 -14.34
N GLN A 70 -6.24 18.37 -14.10
CA GLN A 70 -5.47 17.43 -14.91
C GLN A 70 -4.81 16.40 -13.98
N ALA A 71 -5.00 15.12 -14.26
CA ALA A 71 -4.40 14.03 -13.50
C ALA A 71 -3.80 12.98 -14.44
N GLU A 72 -2.60 12.51 -14.10
CA GLU A 72 -1.83 11.55 -14.86
C GLU A 72 -1.39 10.40 -13.94
N GLY A 73 -1.54 9.16 -14.39
CA GLY A 73 -1.12 7.97 -13.62
C GLY A 73 -1.70 6.67 -14.18
N ALA A 74 -1.00 5.56 -13.97
CA ALA A 74 -1.36 4.26 -14.55
C ALA A 74 -2.67 3.67 -14.00
N HIS A 75 -3.08 4.10 -12.81
CA HIS A 75 -4.28 3.66 -12.10
C HIS A 75 -5.39 4.72 -12.12
N ILE A 76 -5.25 5.76 -12.95
CA ILE A 76 -6.31 6.75 -13.17
C ILE A 76 -7.35 6.16 -14.15
N PRO A 77 -8.66 6.25 -13.84
CA PRO A 77 -9.69 5.78 -14.77
C PRO A 77 -9.64 6.54 -16.11
N THR A 78 -9.72 5.81 -17.22
CA THR A 78 -9.91 6.43 -18.54
C THR A 78 -11.36 6.81 -18.75
N PRO A 79 -11.65 7.96 -19.38
CA PRO A 79 -13.02 8.28 -19.78
C PRO A 79 -13.57 7.20 -20.73
N PRO A 80 -14.88 6.89 -20.67
CA PRO A 80 -15.49 5.94 -21.60
C PRO A 80 -15.32 6.44 -23.05
N PRO A 81 -15.24 5.53 -24.04
CA PRO A 81 -15.17 5.91 -25.44
C PRO A 81 -16.35 6.82 -25.84
N PRO A 82 -16.17 7.79 -26.75
CA PRO A 82 -17.28 8.55 -27.30
C PRO A 82 -18.33 7.60 -27.89
N ALA A 83 -19.62 7.91 -27.70
CA ALA A 83 -20.67 7.19 -28.40
C ALA A 83 -20.43 7.29 -29.92
N PRO A 84 -20.72 6.24 -30.71
CA PRO A 84 -20.68 6.35 -32.16
C PRO A 84 -21.54 7.54 -32.59
N VAL A 85 -20.97 8.46 -33.37
CA VAL A 85 -21.76 9.50 -34.03
C VAL A 85 -22.74 8.76 -34.93
N ALA A 86 -24.02 8.80 -34.60
CA ALA A 86 -25.05 8.29 -35.49
C ALA A 86 -24.89 9.04 -36.82
N GLY A 87 -24.56 8.30 -37.88
CA GLY A 87 -24.49 8.87 -39.22
C GLY A 87 -25.83 9.47 -39.63
N PRO A 88 -25.84 10.44 -40.56
CA PRO A 88 -27.07 11.04 -41.07
C PRO A 88 -28.00 10.01 -41.73
#